data_AF-A0A7S2VZC6-F1
#
_entry.id   AF-A0A7S2VZC6-F1
#
_cell.length_a   1.000
_cell.length_b   1.000
_cell.length_c   1.000
_cell.angle_alpha   90.00
_cell.angle_beta   90.00
_cell.angle_gamma   90.00
#
_symmetry.space_group_name_H-M   'P 1'
#
loop_
_entity.id
_entity.type
_entity.pdbx_description
1 polymer ?
#
loop_
_entity_poly.entity_id
_entity_poly.type
_entity_poly.pdbx_seq_one_letter_code
_entity_poly.pdbx_strand_id
1 'polypeptide(L)'
;INVPWLYFGCLFSTFCWHNEDNYLYSINYHHWGAPKQWYGVPGTAKDAEGLENAFKNCLSVKMRDSPDLLHHITTMFSPRILQQGNVPVYKILQFPGEFIVTFPRSYHGGFSMGPNVGEAVNFASNDWVFHGAEANERYRSFARTAVFSHDRLTFTMANHLEDQKTHATCVLLLQELKRVIDEEIRLRNKLLNSGVRDISKEVSLPPNRLDRLDEECMEYDDKRLCHACKHVCFYSCVACECSHSKVSCLRHCHFMCRCSMARKYMMIWVKEEEMKQTIKVVEQFCSILQAESNVSTELDVINPGPQRASEEKSLIKISDHVPGSIRNFETYKGYEFDLSDASPLCRIPSKGEHLLQKFQQYVIKCNQDFKDLELSQFKRRKIEQSTSNQEIQTRPDT
;
A
#
# COMPACT_ATOMS: atom_id res chain seq x y z
N ILE A 1 5.84 4.30 6.98
CA ILE A 1 5.31 4.37 5.59
C ILE A 1 6.16 5.31 4.73
N ASN A 2 6.41 6.55 5.17
CA ASN A 2 7.16 7.57 4.42
C ASN A 2 8.71 7.46 4.50
N VAL A 3 9.24 6.44 5.16
CA VAL A 3 10.68 6.19 5.26
C VAL A 3 10.99 4.95 4.41
N PRO A 4 11.98 5.02 3.49
CA PRO A 4 12.37 3.87 2.69
C PRO A 4 12.89 2.70 3.52
N TRP A 5 12.65 1.49 3.01
CA TRP A 5 13.10 0.23 3.58
C TRP A 5 14.11 -0.44 2.66
N LEU A 6 15.24 -0.88 3.22
CA LEU A 6 16.26 -1.64 2.51
C LEU A 6 16.02 -3.14 2.64
N TYR A 7 16.12 -3.84 1.50
CA TYR A 7 15.92 -5.28 1.37
C TYR A 7 17.20 -5.94 0.87
N PHE A 8 17.86 -6.68 1.74
CA PHE A 8 19.01 -7.52 1.39
C PHE A 8 18.52 -8.92 1.03
N GLY A 9 18.54 -9.25 -0.26
CA GLY A 9 18.10 -10.55 -0.76
C GLY A 9 19.24 -11.54 -0.90
N CYS A 10 18.92 -12.82 -0.79
CA CYS A 10 19.80 -13.93 -1.14
C CYS A 10 19.10 -14.85 -2.16
N LEU A 11 19.79 -15.88 -2.65
CA LEU A 11 19.16 -16.83 -3.57
C LEU A 11 17.90 -17.45 -2.93
N PHE A 12 16.76 -17.30 -3.60
CA PHE A 12 15.43 -17.74 -3.17
C PHE A 12 14.81 -17.01 -1.97
N SER A 13 15.41 -15.92 -1.47
CA SER A 13 14.71 -15.06 -0.51
C SER A 13 13.42 -14.55 -1.15
N THR A 14 12.29 -14.85 -0.52
CA THR A 14 10.95 -14.70 -1.11
C THR A 14 10.15 -13.64 -0.34
N PHE A 15 9.41 -12.83 -1.08
CA PHE A 15 8.35 -11.98 -0.54
C PHE A 15 7.02 -12.55 -1.04
N CYS A 16 6.16 -12.93 -0.09
CA CYS A 16 4.90 -13.59 -0.38
C CYS A 16 3.91 -12.64 -1.04
N TRP A 17 2.81 -13.18 -1.57
CA TRP A 17 1.74 -12.37 -2.15
C TRP A 17 1.14 -11.41 -1.12
N HIS A 18 1.16 -10.12 -1.43
CA HIS A 18 0.54 -9.08 -0.64
C HIS A 18 0.19 -7.87 -1.51
N ASN A 19 -0.62 -6.97 -0.96
CA ASN A 19 -0.77 -5.61 -1.44
C ASN A 19 -0.32 -4.65 -0.33
N GLU A 20 -0.07 -3.39 -0.69
CA GLU A 20 0.41 -2.38 0.25
C GLU A 20 -0.69 -1.94 1.23
N ASP A 21 -0.27 -1.54 2.42
CA ASP A 21 -1.17 -1.00 3.43
C ASP A 21 -1.94 0.22 2.91
N ASN A 22 -3.23 0.28 3.24
CA ASN A 22 -4.15 1.33 2.79
C ASN A 22 -4.22 1.47 1.26
N TYR A 23 -3.87 0.40 0.53
CA TYR A 23 -3.77 0.38 -0.94
C TYR A 23 -2.90 1.51 -1.48
N LEU A 24 -1.84 1.87 -0.77
CA LEU A 24 -0.83 2.79 -1.26
C LEU A 24 -0.14 2.22 -2.51
N TYR A 25 0.49 3.09 -3.27
CA TYR A 25 1.51 2.63 -4.21
C TYR A 25 2.75 2.18 -3.46
N SER A 26 3.58 1.38 -4.11
CA SER A 26 4.99 1.28 -3.72
C SER A 26 5.89 1.43 -4.94
N ILE A 27 7.09 1.94 -4.69
CA ILE A 27 8.16 2.00 -5.66
C ILE A 27 9.36 1.28 -5.08
N ASN A 28 9.95 0.37 -5.85
CA ASN A 28 11.13 -0.40 -5.49
C ASN A 28 12.26 -0.10 -6.49
N TYR A 29 13.40 0.36 -5.99
CA TYR A 29 14.63 0.54 -6.77
C TYR A 29 15.61 -0.60 -6.49
N HIS A 30 16.19 -1.17 -7.54
CA HIS A 30 17.20 -2.22 -7.41
C HIS A 30 18.61 -1.63 -7.46
N HIS A 31 19.25 -1.46 -6.31
CA HIS A 31 20.58 -0.85 -6.24
C HIS A 31 21.67 -1.72 -6.85
N TRP A 32 21.71 -3.01 -6.50
CA TRP A 32 22.86 -3.86 -6.81
C TRP A 32 22.55 -5.35 -6.73
N GLY A 33 23.28 -6.16 -7.51
CA GLY A 33 23.37 -7.60 -7.37
C GLY A 33 22.57 -8.39 -8.40
N ALA A 34 22.17 -9.61 -8.02
CA ALA A 34 21.43 -10.51 -8.89
C ALA A 34 19.97 -10.03 -9.09
N PRO A 35 19.34 -10.31 -10.25
CA PRO A 35 17.99 -9.85 -10.52
C PRO A 35 16.93 -10.34 -9.52
N LYS A 36 15.81 -9.63 -9.45
CA LYS A 36 14.64 -9.99 -8.63
C LYS A 36 13.45 -10.36 -9.52
N GLN A 37 12.91 -11.55 -9.33
CA GLN A 37 11.70 -11.99 -10.03
C GLN A 37 10.47 -11.42 -9.32
N TRP A 38 9.64 -10.72 -10.08
CA TRP A 38 8.34 -10.22 -9.62
C TRP A 38 7.20 -10.94 -10.34
N TYR A 39 6.13 -11.14 -9.60
CA TYR A 39 4.82 -11.52 -10.09
C TYR A 39 3.80 -10.48 -9.63
N GLY A 40 2.88 -10.11 -10.50
CA GLY A 40 1.86 -9.09 -10.22
C GLY A 40 0.49 -9.50 -10.73
N VAL A 41 -0.53 -9.17 -9.96
CA VAL A 41 -1.95 -9.27 -10.32
C VAL A 41 -2.52 -7.86 -10.36
N PRO A 42 -3.26 -7.46 -11.42
CA PRO A 42 -3.87 -6.14 -11.49
C PRO A 42 -4.73 -5.82 -10.27
N GLY A 43 -4.72 -4.55 -9.85
CA GLY A 43 -5.50 -4.07 -8.70
C GLY A 43 -7.01 -3.93 -8.94
N THR A 44 -7.55 -4.44 -10.06
CA THR A 44 -9.00 -4.37 -10.31
C THR A 44 -9.75 -5.19 -9.26
N ALA A 45 -10.98 -4.79 -8.95
CA ALA A 45 -11.78 -5.50 -7.94
C ALA A 45 -11.92 -7.00 -8.25
N LYS A 46 -12.19 -7.31 -9.52
CA LYS A 46 -12.32 -8.68 -10.02
C LYS A 46 -11.05 -9.49 -9.82
N ASP A 47 -9.88 -8.94 -10.17
CA ASP A 47 -8.63 -9.70 -10.19
C ASP A 47 -8.07 -9.89 -8.77
N ALA A 48 -8.13 -8.85 -7.93
CA ALA A 48 -7.75 -8.93 -6.52
C ALA A 48 -8.65 -9.91 -5.75
N GLU A 49 -9.97 -9.84 -5.92
CA GLU A 49 -10.90 -10.80 -5.29
C GLU A 49 -10.74 -12.20 -5.85
N GLY A 50 -10.40 -12.34 -7.15
CA GLY A 50 -10.06 -13.60 -7.77
C GLY A 50 -8.88 -14.29 -7.06
N LEU A 51 -7.81 -13.54 -6.76
CA LEU A 51 -6.67 -14.04 -6.00
C LEU A 51 -7.08 -14.44 -4.58
N GLU A 52 -7.81 -13.59 -3.86
CA GLU A 52 -8.28 -13.90 -2.50
C GLU A 52 -9.17 -15.16 -2.47
N ASN A 53 -10.02 -15.35 -3.47
CA ASN A 53 -10.86 -16.53 -3.60
C ASN A 53 -10.02 -17.79 -3.89
N ALA A 54 -9.00 -17.68 -4.76
CA ALA A 54 -8.05 -18.77 -4.98
C ALA A 54 -7.34 -19.17 -3.68
N PHE A 55 -6.96 -18.18 -2.86
CA PHE A 55 -6.34 -18.43 -1.56
C PHE A 55 -7.30 -19.10 -0.59
N LYS A 56 -8.55 -18.61 -0.50
CA LYS A 56 -9.61 -19.22 0.33
C LYS A 56 -9.83 -20.68 -0.02
N ASN A 57 -9.87 -21.00 -1.31
CA ASN A 57 -10.07 -22.37 -1.78
C ASN A 57 -8.88 -23.26 -1.38
N CYS A 58 -7.64 -22.79 -1.57
CA CYS A 58 -6.43 -23.54 -1.24
C CYS A 58 -6.19 -23.67 0.27
N LEU A 59 -6.59 -22.66 1.06
CA LEU A 59 -6.35 -22.59 2.50
C LEU A 59 -7.58 -22.94 3.33
N SER A 60 -8.67 -23.44 2.72
CA SER A 60 -9.96 -23.69 3.37
C SER A 60 -9.87 -24.49 4.68
N VAL A 61 -8.87 -25.37 4.83
CA VAL A 61 -8.59 -26.09 6.08
C VAL A 61 -7.86 -25.20 7.12
N LYS A 62 -6.86 -24.40 6.72
CA LYS A 62 -6.06 -23.54 7.61
C LYS A 62 -6.75 -22.21 7.99
N MET A 63 -7.64 -21.72 7.13
CA MET A 63 -8.43 -20.49 7.34
C MET A 63 -9.48 -20.64 8.45
N ARG A 64 -9.84 -21.87 8.81
CA ARG A 64 -10.75 -22.16 9.93
C ARG A 64 -10.17 -21.69 11.27
N ASP A 65 -8.84 -21.72 11.39
CA ASP A 65 -8.12 -21.40 12.62
C ASP A 65 -7.62 -19.94 12.65
N SER A 66 -7.48 -19.29 11.48
CA SER A 66 -7.09 -17.87 11.38
C SER A 66 -7.71 -17.22 10.13
N PRO A 67 -8.83 -16.47 10.27
CA PRO A 67 -9.49 -15.81 9.15
C PRO A 67 -8.67 -14.65 8.55
N ASP A 68 -7.71 -14.10 9.30
CA ASP A 68 -6.81 -13.03 8.86
C ASP A 68 -5.59 -13.54 8.08
N LEU A 69 -5.44 -14.87 7.93
CA LEU A 69 -4.31 -15.49 7.24
C LEU A 69 -4.12 -14.99 5.80
N LEU A 70 -5.19 -14.60 5.12
CA LEU A 70 -5.15 -14.00 3.78
C LEU A 70 -4.38 -12.69 3.71
N HIS A 71 -4.37 -11.93 4.80
CA HIS A 71 -3.78 -10.60 4.89
C HIS A 71 -2.39 -10.62 5.54
N HIS A 72 -1.98 -11.76 6.08
CA HIS A 72 -0.61 -11.95 6.56
C HIS A 72 0.31 -12.32 5.39
N ILE A 73 1.38 -11.54 5.20
CA ILE A 73 2.44 -11.68 4.18
C ILE A 73 3.26 -12.96 4.41
N THR A 74 2.63 -14.12 4.35
CA THR A 74 3.23 -15.40 4.79
C THR A 74 3.02 -16.54 3.81
N THR A 75 2.13 -16.36 2.82
CA THR A 75 1.79 -17.45 1.90
C THR A 75 2.17 -17.13 0.46
N MET A 76 3.09 -17.92 -0.08
CA MET A 76 3.44 -17.92 -1.50
C MET A 76 2.74 -19.08 -2.20
N PHE A 77 1.90 -18.78 -3.18
CA PHE A 77 1.34 -19.78 -4.09
C PHE A 77 2.04 -19.69 -5.44
N SER A 78 2.14 -20.84 -6.11
CA SER A 78 2.56 -20.85 -7.49
C SER A 78 1.62 -19.98 -8.33
N PRO A 79 2.15 -19.05 -9.14
CA PRO A 79 1.36 -18.28 -10.12
C PRO A 79 0.45 -19.16 -11.00
N ARG A 80 0.81 -20.43 -11.22
CA ARG A 80 0.01 -21.39 -11.99
C ARG A 80 -1.35 -21.68 -11.34
N ILE A 81 -1.42 -21.71 -10.01
CA ILE A 81 -2.68 -21.94 -9.28
C ILE A 81 -3.63 -20.77 -9.53
N LEU A 82 -3.10 -19.55 -9.53
CA LEU A 82 -3.88 -18.34 -9.83
C LEU A 82 -4.38 -18.34 -11.26
N GLN A 83 -3.53 -18.69 -12.23
CA GLN A 83 -3.91 -18.82 -13.63
C GLN A 83 -5.00 -19.87 -13.85
N GLN A 84 -4.92 -21.03 -13.17
CA GLN A 84 -5.98 -22.05 -13.19
C GLN A 84 -7.31 -21.54 -12.61
N GLY A 85 -7.24 -20.61 -11.65
CA GLY A 85 -8.39 -19.88 -11.11
C GLY A 85 -8.86 -18.71 -11.97
N ASN A 86 -8.39 -18.57 -13.22
CA ASN A 86 -8.67 -17.46 -14.12
C ASN A 86 -8.26 -16.08 -13.59
N VAL A 87 -7.24 -16.01 -12.73
CA VAL A 87 -6.65 -14.75 -12.25
C VAL A 87 -5.48 -14.40 -13.17
N PRO A 88 -5.45 -13.19 -13.78
CA PRO A 88 -4.34 -12.76 -14.61
C PRO A 88 -3.10 -12.54 -13.75
N VAL A 89 -1.98 -13.18 -14.13
CA VAL A 89 -0.69 -13.00 -13.47
C VAL A 89 0.36 -12.60 -14.50
N TYR A 90 1.01 -11.48 -14.23
CA TYR A 90 2.13 -10.95 -15.00
C TYR A 90 3.43 -11.22 -14.25
N LYS A 91 4.54 -11.30 -14.98
CA LYS A 91 5.87 -11.47 -14.39
C LYS A 91 6.88 -10.56 -15.06
N ILE A 92 7.83 -10.07 -14.28
CA ILE A 92 8.95 -9.28 -14.78
C ILE A 92 10.20 -9.59 -13.96
N LEU A 93 11.36 -9.52 -14.62
CA LEU A 93 12.64 -9.66 -13.96
C LEU A 93 13.24 -8.26 -13.82
N GLN A 94 13.49 -7.83 -12.59
CA GLN A 94 14.05 -6.53 -12.27
C GLN A 94 15.57 -6.64 -12.12
N PHE A 95 16.31 -5.85 -12.90
CA PHE A 95 17.76 -5.74 -12.89
C PHE A 95 18.23 -4.50 -12.10
N PRO A 96 19.52 -4.44 -11.71
CA PRO A 96 20.09 -3.24 -11.10
C PRO A 96 19.88 -1.98 -11.94
N GLY A 97 19.53 -0.88 -11.29
CA GLY A 97 19.18 0.40 -11.92
C GLY A 97 17.71 0.53 -12.30
N GLU A 98 16.90 -0.53 -12.16
CA GLU A 98 15.48 -0.50 -12.55
C GLU A 98 14.54 -0.25 -11.37
N PHE A 99 13.46 0.48 -11.67
CA PHE A 99 12.34 0.67 -10.77
C PHE A 99 11.20 -0.31 -11.07
N ILE A 100 10.57 -0.81 -10.02
CA ILE A 100 9.25 -1.47 -10.08
C ILE A 100 8.26 -0.62 -9.31
N VAL A 101 7.12 -0.31 -9.93
CA VAL A 101 6.01 0.39 -9.27
C VAL A 101 4.85 -0.56 -9.12
N THR A 102 4.34 -0.71 -7.89
CA THR A 102 3.11 -1.46 -7.62
C THR A 102 1.95 -0.50 -7.43
N PHE A 103 0.86 -0.75 -8.14
CA PHE A 103 -0.34 0.07 -8.11
C PHE A 103 -1.26 -0.30 -6.94
N PRO A 104 -2.20 0.60 -6.54
CA PRO A 104 -3.18 0.36 -5.50
C PRO A 104 -3.89 -0.98 -5.67
N ARG A 105 -4.08 -1.68 -4.54
CA ARG A 105 -4.74 -3.00 -4.46
C ARG A 105 -4.06 -4.12 -5.29
N SER A 106 -2.98 -3.84 -6.02
CA SER A 106 -2.28 -4.82 -6.83
C SER A 106 -1.51 -5.79 -5.95
N TYR A 107 -1.92 -7.06 -6.01
CA TYR A 107 -1.18 -8.12 -5.34
C TYR A 107 0.12 -8.40 -6.09
N HIS A 108 1.20 -8.52 -5.32
CA HIS A 108 2.51 -8.83 -5.86
C HIS A 108 3.29 -9.75 -4.93
N GLY A 109 4.20 -10.51 -5.51
CA GLY A 109 5.05 -11.49 -4.82
C GLY A 109 6.23 -11.87 -5.68
N GLY A 110 7.24 -12.53 -5.13
CA GLY A 110 8.45 -12.80 -5.88
C GLY A 110 9.61 -13.28 -5.05
N PHE A 111 10.78 -13.38 -5.69
CA PHE A 111 11.99 -13.86 -5.04
C PHE A 111 13.26 -13.30 -5.69
N SER A 112 14.36 -13.29 -4.94
CA SER A 112 15.68 -12.89 -5.44
C SER A 112 16.41 -14.07 -6.11
N MET A 113 17.04 -13.81 -7.27
CA MET A 113 17.84 -14.82 -8.00
C MET A 113 19.28 -14.94 -7.50
N GLY A 114 19.60 -14.32 -6.38
CA GLY A 114 20.92 -14.31 -5.77
C GLY A 114 21.07 -13.14 -4.79
N PRO A 115 22.28 -12.91 -4.28
CA PRO A 115 22.60 -11.75 -3.47
C PRO A 115 22.25 -10.44 -4.17
N ASN A 116 21.39 -9.63 -3.56
CA ASN A 116 21.01 -8.32 -4.08
C ASN A 116 20.58 -7.34 -3.00
N VAL A 117 20.46 -6.07 -3.39
CA VAL A 117 19.95 -5.00 -2.54
C VAL A 117 18.91 -4.20 -3.31
N GLY A 118 17.70 -4.17 -2.76
CA GLY A 118 16.63 -3.28 -3.22
C GLY A 118 16.22 -2.32 -2.12
N GLU A 119 15.59 -1.22 -2.50
CA GLU A 119 15.02 -0.23 -1.59
C GLU A 119 13.59 0.04 -2.01
N ALA A 120 12.64 0.11 -1.08
CA ALA A 120 11.27 0.48 -1.42
C ALA A 120 10.66 1.47 -0.45
N VAL A 121 9.73 2.26 -0.96
CA VAL A 121 8.90 3.17 -0.16
C VAL A 121 7.48 3.20 -0.71
N ASN A 122 6.52 3.38 0.19
CA ASN A 122 5.12 3.59 -0.19
C ASN A 122 4.86 5.06 -0.49
N PHE A 123 3.92 5.32 -1.40
CA PHE A 123 3.49 6.68 -1.69
C PHE A 123 2.01 6.73 -2.09
N ALA A 124 1.44 7.93 -2.03
CA ALA A 124 0.10 8.23 -2.52
C ALA A 124 0.20 9.21 -3.69
N SER A 125 -0.45 8.89 -4.81
CA SER A 125 -0.65 9.80 -5.93
C SER A 125 -1.96 10.58 -5.78
N ASN A 126 -2.26 11.45 -6.74
CA ASN A 126 -3.48 12.27 -6.76
C ASN A 126 -4.78 11.45 -6.72
N ASP A 127 -4.78 10.26 -7.33
CA ASP A 127 -5.96 9.38 -7.39
C ASP A 127 -6.12 8.48 -6.16
N TRP A 128 -5.11 8.41 -5.29
CA TRP A 128 -5.10 7.47 -4.17
C TRP A 128 -6.23 7.70 -3.16
N VAL A 129 -6.78 8.91 -3.02
CA VAL A 129 -7.88 9.19 -2.09
C VAL A 129 -9.04 8.19 -2.28
N PHE A 130 -9.37 7.89 -3.54
CA PHE A 130 -10.39 6.90 -3.88
C PHE A 130 -10.01 5.48 -3.41
N HIS A 131 -8.77 5.06 -3.68
CA HIS A 131 -8.28 3.74 -3.28
C HIS A 131 -8.15 3.59 -1.76
N GLY A 132 -7.75 4.65 -1.06
CA GLY A 132 -7.71 4.71 0.40
C GLY A 132 -9.10 4.53 1.02
N ALA A 133 -10.13 5.10 0.40
CA ALA A 133 -11.52 4.91 0.81
C ALA A 133 -11.97 3.45 0.65
N GLU A 134 -11.65 2.80 -0.48
CA GLU A 134 -11.91 1.38 -0.69
C GLU A 134 -11.16 0.51 0.33
N ALA A 135 -9.89 0.80 0.60
CA ALA A 135 -9.08 0.10 1.59
C ALA A 135 -9.70 0.20 2.99
N ASN A 136 -10.15 1.40 3.37
CA ASN A 136 -10.78 1.67 4.65
C ASN A 136 -12.07 0.84 4.82
N GLU A 137 -12.93 0.78 3.80
CA GLU A 137 -14.13 -0.07 3.82
C GLU A 137 -13.78 -1.57 3.86
N ARG A 138 -12.72 -1.99 3.16
CA ARG A 138 -12.22 -3.37 3.22
C ARG A 138 -11.76 -3.73 4.63
N TYR A 139 -10.97 -2.89 5.28
CA TYR A 139 -10.49 -3.10 6.65
C TYR A 139 -11.62 -3.23 7.65
N ARG A 140 -12.67 -2.41 7.51
CA ARG A 140 -13.88 -2.53 8.34
C ARG A 140 -14.56 -3.88 8.19
N SER A 141 -14.60 -4.44 6.98
CA SER A 141 -15.25 -5.72 6.72
C SER A 141 -14.54 -6.92 7.38
N PHE A 142 -13.23 -6.81 7.62
CA PHE A 142 -12.42 -7.85 8.29
C PHE A 142 -12.07 -7.53 9.74
N ALA A 143 -12.52 -6.39 10.26
CA ALA A 143 -12.07 -5.88 11.57
C ALA A 143 -10.53 -5.76 11.67
N ARG A 144 -9.89 -5.31 10.58
CA ARG A 144 -8.45 -5.02 10.54
C ARG A 144 -8.19 -3.57 10.92
N THR A 145 -7.20 -3.32 11.76
CA THR A 145 -6.75 -1.96 12.09
C THR A 145 -6.00 -1.36 10.90
N ALA A 146 -6.35 -0.13 10.52
CA ALA A 146 -5.63 0.62 9.49
C ALA A 146 -4.29 1.13 10.05
N VAL A 147 -3.26 1.27 9.21
CA VAL A 147 -1.97 1.82 9.66
C VAL A 147 -2.08 3.31 9.99
N PHE A 148 -3.00 4.01 9.33
CA PHE A 148 -3.42 5.36 9.69
C PHE A 148 -4.89 5.57 9.29
N SER A 149 -5.54 6.54 9.93
CA SER A 149 -6.93 6.89 9.69
C SER A 149 -7.11 7.63 8.35
N HIS A 150 -7.89 7.04 7.44
CA HIS A 150 -8.25 7.68 6.18
C HIS A 150 -9.07 8.96 6.42
N ASP A 151 -10.07 8.89 7.31
CA ASP A 151 -10.93 10.01 7.71
C ASP A 151 -10.11 11.18 8.27
N ARG A 152 -9.08 10.87 9.08
CA ARG A 152 -8.15 11.89 9.60
C ARG A 152 -7.39 12.54 8.46
N LEU A 153 -6.79 11.73 7.57
CA LEU A 153 -5.95 12.24 6.50
C LEU A 153 -6.75 13.14 5.55
N THR A 154 -7.93 12.71 5.10
CA THR A 154 -8.76 13.51 4.18
C THR A 154 -9.25 14.79 4.85
N PHE A 155 -9.62 14.74 6.12
CA PHE A 155 -10.00 15.94 6.85
C PHE A 155 -8.80 16.88 7.07
N THR A 156 -7.61 16.36 7.36
CA THR A 156 -6.37 17.15 7.41
C THR A 156 -6.10 17.82 6.05
N MET A 157 -6.15 17.07 4.94
CA MET A 157 -5.97 17.63 3.59
C MET A 157 -6.97 18.76 3.30
N ALA A 158 -8.21 18.62 3.76
CA ALA A 158 -9.25 19.64 3.61
C ALA A 158 -8.98 20.94 4.38
N ASN A 159 -8.13 20.89 5.40
CA ASN A 159 -7.71 22.04 6.21
C ASN A 159 -6.34 22.60 5.78
N HIS A 160 -5.66 21.97 4.82
CA HIS A 160 -4.38 22.41 4.23
C HIS A 160 -4.50 22.44 2.71
N LEU A 161 -5.44 23.25 2.22
CA LEU A 161 -5.78 23.29 0.79
C LEU A 161 -4.68 23.93 -0.05
N GLU A 162 -3.83 24.79 0.52
CA GLU A 162 -2.67 25.34 -0.19
C GLU A 162 -1.71 24.27 -0.74
N ASP A 163 -1.70 23.08 -0.13
CA ASP A 163 -0.87 21.96 -0.60
C ASP A 163 -1.52 21.18 -1.76
N GLN A 164 -2.81 21.42 -2.05
CA GLN A 164 -3.55 20.75 -3.13
C GLN A 164 -3.31 21.46 -4.46
N LYS A 165 -2.41 20.90 -5.28
CA LYS A 165 -1.91 21.57 -6.50
C LYS A 165 -2.80 21.42 -7.73
N THR A 166 -3.74 20.49 -7.76
CA THR A 166 -4.52 20.20 -8.98
C THR A 166 -6.02 20.13 -8.70
N HIS A 167 -6.80 20.62 -9.67
CA HIS A 167 -8.26 20.54 -9.64
C HIS A 167 -8.74 19.08 -9.52
N ALA A 168 -8.10 18.14 -10.21
CA ALA A 168 -8.45 16.72 -10.17
C ALA A 168 -8.32 16.13 -8.76
N THR A 169 -7.21 16.38 -8.05
CA THR A 169 -7.03 15.93 -6.66
C THR A 169 -8.07 16.55 -5.74
N CYS A 170 -8.34 17.85 -5.89
CA CYS A 170 -9.34 18.57 -5.09
C CYS A 170 -10.74 17.96 -5.26
N VAL A 171 -11.13 17.62 -6.50
CA VAL A 171 -12.42 16.99 -6.78
C VAL A 171 -12.55 15.63 -6.12
N LEU A 172 -11.50 14.79 -6.17
CA LEU A 172 -11.51 13.48 -5.52
C LEU A 172 -11.60 13.61 -3.99
N LEU A 173 -10.84 14.54 -3.40
CA LEU A 173 -10.94 14.86 -1.98
C LEU A 173 -12.35 15.31 -1.60
N LEU A 174 -12.94 16.21 -2.38
CA LEU A 174 -14.29 16.73 -2.14
C LEU A 174 -15.35 15.63 -2.21
N GLN A 175 -15.25 14.74 -3.20
CA GLN A 175 -16.17 13.60 -3.34
C GLN A 175 -16.11 12.68 -2.12
N GLU A 176 -14.90 12.39 -1.65
CA GLU A 176 -14.70 11.53 -0.48
C GLU A 176 -15.18 12.19 0.83
N LEU A 177 -14.87 13.47 1.03
CA LEU A 177 -15.35 14.24 2.17
C LEU A 177 -16.88 14.27 2.22
N LYS A 178 -17.54 14.56 1.09
CA LYS A 178 -19.00 14.51 0.99
C LYS A 178 -19.54 13.14 1.37
N ARG A 179 -18.99 12.07 0.79
CA ARG A 179 -19.40 10.68 1.09
C ARG A 179 -19.34 10.37 2.58
N VAL A 180 -18.22 10.69 3.23
CA VAL A 180 -17.99 10.38 4.65
C VAL A 180 -18.83 11.27 5.57
N ILE A 181 -18.87 12.58 5.31
CA ILE A 181 -19.61 13.55 6.14
C ILE A 181 -21.13 13.37 6.02
N ASP A 182 -21.66 13.13 4.81
CA ASP A 182 -23.08 12.87 4.62
C ASP A 182 -23.51 11.59 5.35
N GLU A 183 -22.67 10.55 5.31
CA GLU A 183 -22.90 9.34 6.09
C GLU A 183 -22.85 9.60 7.59
N GLU A 184 -21.83 10.31 8.06
CA GLU A 184 -21.64 10.66 9.47
C GLU A 184 -22.87 11.40 10.01
N ILE A 185 -23.32 12.48 9.35
CA ILE A 185 -24.49 13.27 9.73
C ILE A 185 -25.75 12.40 9.75
N ARG A 186 -25.98 11.61 8.69
CA ARG A 186 -27.13 10.71 8.59
C ARG A 186 -27.16 9.70 9.74
N LEU A 187 -26.02 9.10 10.06
CA LEU A 187 -25.91 8.11 11.13
C LEU A 187 -26.05 8.76 12.51
N ARG A 188 -25.49 9.95 12.74
CA ARG A 188 -25.70 10.69 13.98
C ARG A 188 -27.18 10.94 14.23
N ASN A 189 -27.88 11.51 13.25
CA ASN A 189 -29.33 11.79 13.34
C ASN A 189 -30.15 10.51 13.57
N LYS A 190 -29.83 9.43 12.87
CA LYS A 190 -30.50 8.13 13.07
C LYS A 190 -30.34 7.63 14.51
N LEU A 191 -29.15 7.75 15.09
CA LEU A 191 -28.87 7.25 16.44
C LEU A 191 -29.50 8.12 17.53
N LEU A 192 -29.50 9.45 17.36
CA LEU A 192 -30.21 10.37 18.24
C LEU A 192 -31.72 10.04 18.26
N ASN A 193 -32.32 9.85 17.08
CA ASN A 193 -33.72 9.43 16.96
C ASN A 193 -33.99 8.03 17.54
N SER A 194 -32.97 7.18 17.63
CA SER A 194 -33.07 5.86 18.25
C SER A 194 -32.88 5.89 19.78
N GLY A 195 -32.62 7.07 20.37
CA GLY A 195 -32.49 7.29 21.80
C GLY A 195 -31.04 7.32 22.32
N VAL A 196 -30.02 7.32 21.47
CA VAL A 196 -28.63 7.57 21.90
C VAL A 196 -28.51 9.03 22.35
N ARG A 197 -27.89 9.27 23.50
CA ARG A 197 -27.71 10.63 24.04
C ARG A 197 -26.51 11.34 23.42
N ASP A 198 -26.60 12.65 23.22
CA ASP A 198 -25.46 13.50 22.87
C ASP A 198 -24.89 14.14 24.15
N ILE A 199 -23.63 13.83 24.46
CA ILE A 199 -22.92 14.39 25.63
C ILE A 199 -21.88 15.45 25.25
N SER A 200 -21.87 15.91 24.00
CA SER A 200 -20.90 16.88 23.48
C SER A 200 -20.91 18.24 24.21
N LYS A 201 -22.01 18.57 24.90
CA LYS A 201 -22.12 19.76 25.76
C LYS A 201 -21.63 19.55 27.18
N GLU A 202 -21.59 18.30 27.64
CA GLU A 202 -21.24 17.93 29.02
C GLU A 202 -19.76 17.58 29.15
N VAL A 203 -19.17 17.03 28.09
CA VAL A 203 -17.78 16.56 28.07
C VAL A 203 -17.00 17.28 26.99
N SER A 204 -15.92 17.95 27.41
CA SER A 204 -14.91 18.46 26.49
C SER A 204 -13.91 17.37 26.14
N LEU A 205 -13.82 17.03 24.85
CA LEU A 205 -12.87 16.04 24.35
C LEU A 205 -11.60 16.73 23.85
N PRO A 206 -10.42 16.08 23.96
CA PRO A 206 -9.21 16.61 23.34
C PRO A 206 -9.40 16.80 21.83
N PRO A 207 -9.06 17.98 21.28
CA PRO A 207 -9.26 18.27 19.86
C PRO A 207 -8.39 17.37 19.00
N ASN A 208 -8.85 17.10 17.77
CA ASN A 208 -8.04 16.39 16.79
C ASN A 208 -6.93 17.34 16.30
N ARG A 209 -5.66 16.98 16.51
CA ARG A 209 -4.53 17.68 15.88
C ARG A 209 -4.52 17.42 14.38
N LEU A 210 -4.49 18.49 13.58
CA LEU A 210 -4.45 18.45 12.11
C LEU A 210 -3.17 19.07 11.54
N ASP A 211 -2.32 19.65 12.38
CA ASP A 211 -1.05 20.27 12.00
C ASP A 211 0.01 19.23 11.63
N ARG A 212 0.02 18.08 12.32
CA ARG A 212 0.97 16.99 12.08
C ARG A 212 0.32 15.61 12.24
N LEU A 213 0.74 14.69 11.37
CA LEU A 213 0.42 13.26 11.46
C LEU A 213 1.66 12.55 12.01
N ASP A 214 1.80 12.58 13.33
CA ASP A 214 2.92 11.96 14.07
C ASP A 214 2.47 10.74 14.88
N GLU A 215 3.43 10.11 15.55
CA GLU A 215 3.22 8.90 16.35
C GLU A 215 2.22 9.14 17.50
N GLU A 216 2.25 10.31 18.13
CA GLU A 216 1.29 10.69 19.18
C GLU A 216 -0.15 10.74 18.66
N CYS A 217 -0.37 11.30 17.46
CA CYS A 217 -1.68 11.29 16.81
C CYS A 217 -2.18 9.86 16.56
N MET A 218 -1.29 8.96 16.15
CA MET A 218 -1.61 7.55 15.90
C MET A 218 -1.92 6.80 17.21
N GLU A 219 -1.11 6.95 18.25
CA GLU A 219 -1.36 6.38 19.57
C GLU A 219 -2.71 6.83 20.15
N TYR A 220 -3.13 8.04 19.80
CA TYR A 220 -4.42 8.55 20.22
C TYR A 220 -5.59 7.96 19.43
N ASP A 221 -5.43 7.77 18.13
CA ASP A 221 -6.39 7.09 17.26
C ASP A 221 -6.61 5.63 17.67
N ASP A 222 -5.54 4.94 18.11
CA ASP A 222 -5.60 3.56 18.59
C ASP A 222 -6.46 3.38 19.85
N LYS A 223 -6.66 4.45 20.62
CA LYS A 223 -7.57 4.45 21.78
C LYS A 223 -9.04 4.58 21.39
N ARG A 224 -9.33 4.87 20.13
CA ARG A 224 -10.68 5.18 19.61
C ARG A 224 -11.13 4.21 18.53
N LEU A 225 -10.63 2.98 18.56
CA LEU A 225 -10.99 1.95 17.60
C LEU A 225 -12.38 1.37 17.91
N CYS A 226 -13.19 1.21 16.88
CA CYS A 226 -14.47 0.54 16.99
C CYS A 226 -14.28 -0.90 17.50
N HIS A 227 -15.01 -1.27 18.56
CA HIS A 227 -14.91 -2.60 19.16
C HIS A 227 -15.12 -3.73 18.14
N ALA A 228 -16.07 -3.55 17.22
CA ALA A 228 -16.47 -4.56 16.24
C ALA A 228 -15.59 -4.57 14.98
N CYS A 229 -15.35 -3.42 14.35
CA CYS A 229 -14.71 -3.36 13.02
C CYS A 229 -13.32 -2.70 13.02
N LYS A 230 -12.79 -2.32 14.18
CA LYS A 230 -11.49 -1.64 14.34
C LYS A 230 -11.30 -0.34 13.55
N HIS A 231 -12.39 0.25 13.03
CA HIS A 231 -12.38 1.58 12.41
C HIS A 231 -11.95 2.62 13.43
N VAL A 232 -11.05 3.53 13.05
CA VAL A 232 -10.69 4.69 13.86
C VAL A 232 -11.86 5.65 13.90
N CYS A 233 -12.42 5.91 15.09
CA CYS A 233 -13.53 6.84 15.23
C CYS A 233 -13.03 8.28 15.29
N PHE A 234 -12.80 8.88 14.12
CA PHE A 234 -12.22 10.22 14.00
C PHE A 234 -13.23 11.34 14.29
N TYR A 235 -14.41 11.30 13.64
CA TYR A 235 -15.44 12.35 13.75
C TYR A 235 -16.28 12.22 15.02
N SER A 236 -16.82 11.01 15.26
CA SER A 236 -17.56 10.67 16.47
C SER A 236 -17.52 9.17 16.75
N CYS A 237 -17.85 8.79 17.98
CA CYS A 237 -18.06 7.40 18.37
C CYS A 237 -19.28 7.27 19.31
N VAL A 238 -19.72 6.03 19.51
CA VAL A 238 -20.73 5.68 20.52
C VAL A 238 -20.08 4.85 21.61
N ALA A 239 -20.34 5.23 22.86
CA ALA A 239 -19.99 4.48 24.06
C ALA A 239 -21.26 4.10 24.84
N CYS A 240 -21.11 3.27 25.86
CA CYS A 240 -22.23 2.85 26.71
C CYS A 240 -21.81 2.86 28.17
N GLU A 241 -22.74 3.24 29.05
CA GLU A 241 -22.54 3.23 30.51
C GLU A 241 -22.10 1.88 31.07
N CYS A 242 -22.36 0.78 30.36
CA CYS A 242 -21.97 -0.55 30.82
C CYS A 242 -20.47 -0.86 30.66
N SER A 243 -19.69 -0.01 29.99
CA SER A 243 -18.27 -0.28 29.69
C SER A 243 -17.46 1.00 29.56
N HIS A 244 -16.41 1.13 30.36
CA HIS A 244 -15.49 2.28 30.34
C HIS A 244 -14.36 2.17 29.31
N SER A 245 -14.15 1.00 28.70
CA SER A 245 -13.03 0.74 27.79
C SER A 245 -13.41 0.49 26.33
N LYS A 246 -14.71 0.47 26.01
CA LYS A 246 -15.20 0.09 24.68
C LYS A 246 -15.94 1.26 24.03
N VAL A 247 -15.56 1.53 22.80
CA VAL A 247 -16.27 2.44 21.90
C VAL A 247 -16.62 1.72 20.60
N SER A 248 -17.56 2.28 19.85
CA SER A 248 -17.95 1.77 18.53
C SER A 248 -18.10 2.91 17.54
N CYS A 249 -17.82 2.65 16.26
CA CYS A 249 -18.26 3.53 15.19
C CYS A 249 -19.79 3.51 15.07
N LEU A 250 -20.35 4.49 14.37
CA LEU A 250 -21.80 4.69 14.29
C LEU A 250 -22.53 3.51 13.62
N ARG A 251 -21.89 2.84 12.64
CA ARG A 251 -22.46 1.66 11.97
C ARG A 251 -22.64 0.45 12.90
N HIS A 252 -21.76 0.28 13.88
CA HIS A 252 -21.66 -0.95 14.68
C HIS A 252 -22.05 -0.82 16.15
N CYS A 253 -22.63 0.32 16.55
CA CYS A 253 -22.98 0.57 17.95
C CYS A 253 -23.93 -0.48 18.55
N HIS A 254 -24.73 -1.17 17.73
CA HIS A 254 -25.61 -2.27 18.12
C HIS A 254 -24.85 -3.54 18.51
N PHE A 255 -23.67 -3.78 17.94
CA PHE A 255 -22.83 -4.95 18.22
C PHE A 255 -21.93 -4.75 19.44
N MET A 256 -21.84 -3.54 19.99
CA MET A 256 -20.96 -3.22 21.12
C MET A 256 -21.41 -3.89 22.43
N CYS A 257 -22.72 -3.87 22.72
CA CYS A 257 -23.31 -4.49 23.90
C CYS A 257 -24.83 -4.70 23.73
N ARG A 258 -25.45 -5.50 24.61
CA ARG A 258 -26.89 -5.80 24.60
C ARG A 258 -27.77 -4.73 25.26
N CYS A 259 -27.19 -3.63 25.75
CA CYS A 259 -27.97 -2.57 26.40
C CYS A 259 -28.87 -1.82 25.40
N SER A 260 -29.98 -1.26 25.90
CA SER A 260 -30.84 -0.36 25.12
C SER A 260 -30.05 0.85 24.58
N MET A 261 -30.56 1.50 23.53
CA MET A 261 -29.93 2.70 22.96
C MET A 261 -29.91 3.88 23.95
N ALA A 262 -30.91 3.99 24.84
CA ALA A 262 -30.97 5.02 25.88
C ALA A 262 -29.75 5.03 26.83
N ARG A 263 -29.12 3.86 27.04
CA ARG A 263 -27.90 3.74 27.87
C ARG A 263 -26.60 4.03 27.11
N LYS A 264 -26.71 4.32 25.81
CA LYS A 264 -25.59 4.67 24.96
C LYS A 264 -25.52 6.19 24.80
N TYR A 265 -24.32 6.69 24.60
CA TYR A 265 -24.08 8.11 24.39
C TYR A 265 -23.00 8.31 23.32
N MET A 266 -23.08 9.44 22.64
CA MET A 266 -22.21 9.81 21.53
C MET A 266 -21.14 10.79 21.99
N MET A 267 -19.91 10.53 21.60
CA MET A 267 -18.76 11.42 21.79
C MET A 267 -18.42 12.02 20.43
N ILE A 268 -18.38 13.36 20.35
CA ILE A 268 -18.23 14.10 19.09
C ILE A 268 -16.96 14.94 19.14
N TRP A 269 -16.03 14.69 18.23
CA TRP A 269 -14.81 15.48 18.07
C TRP A 269 -14.97 16.62 17.07
N VAL A 270 -15.70 16.38 15.98
CA VAL A 270 -15.92 17.36 14.93
C VAL A 270 -17.43 17.64 14.83
N LYS A 271 -17.79 18.91 14.97
CA LYS A 271 -19.20 19.35 14.97
C LYS A 271 -19.76 19.35 13.54
N GLU A 272 -21.09 19.23 13.43
CA GLU A 272 -21.77 19.23 12.13
C GLU A 272 -21.50 20.53 11.33
N GLU A 273 -21.56 21.68 12.00
CA GLU A 273 -21.28 22.98 11.37
C GLU A 273 -19.84 23.08 10.84
N GLU A 274 -18.89 22.52 11.58
CA GLU A 274 -17.48 22.48 11.17
C GLU A 274 -17.31 21.62 9.92
N MET A 275 -17.86 20.41 9.90
CA MET A 275 -17.81 19.52 8.72
C MET A 275 -18.44 20.16 7.48
N LYS A 276 -19.62 20.78 7.65
CA LYS A 276 -20.31 21.50 6.56
C LYS A 276 -19.50 22.69 6.06
N GLN A 277 -18.86 23.43 6.96
CA GLN A 277 -18.00 24.54 6.59
C GLN A 277 -16.77 24.07 5.83
N THR A 278 -16.12 22.98 6.26
CA THR A 278 -14.99 22.37 5.55
C THR A 278 -15.38 21.99 4.12
N ILE A 279 -16.54 21.35 3.91
CA ILE A 279 -17.02 21.03 2.55
C ILE A 279 -17.13 22.30 1.70
N LYS A 280 -17.78 23.36 2.22
CA LYS A 280 -17.95 24.62 1.47
C LYS A 280 -16.60 25.25 1.09
N VAL A 281 -15.63 25.24 1.99
CA VAL A 281 -14.29 25.78 1.75
C VAL A 281 -13.59 24.98 0.64
N VAL A 282 -13.66 23.65 0.68
CA VAL A 282 -13.09 22.78 -0.36
C VAL A 282 -13.79 23.00 -1.70
N GLU A 283 -15.12 23.14 -1.74
CA GLU A 283 -15.89 23.44 -2.96
C GLU A 283 -15.47 24.76 -3.61
N GLN A 284 -15.30 25.81 -2.79
CA GLN A 284 -14.83 27.11 -3.24
C GLN A 284 -13.42 27.00 -3.81
N PHE A 285 -12.52 26.29 -3.13
CA PHE A 285 -11.15 26.09 -3.58
C PHE A 285 -11.06 25.28 -4.88
N CYS A 286 -11.86 24.22 -5.03
CA CYS A 286 -11.91 23.49 -6.30
C CYS A 286 -12.39 24.40 -7.44
N SER A 287 -13.35 25.31 -7.19
CA SER A 287 -13.81 26.27 -8.19
C SER A 287 -12.70 27.26 -8.61
N ILE A 288 -11.85 27.68 -7.66
CA ILE A 288 -10.68 28.53 -7.93
C ILE A 288 -9.68 27.78 -8.84
N LEU A 289 -9.30 26.57 -8.46
CA LEU A 289 -8.37 25.74 -9.26
C LEU A 289 -8.92 25.44 -10.67
N GLN A 290 -10.24 25.27 -10.80
CA GLN A 290 -10.88 25.09 -12.10
C GLN A 290 -10.71 26.34 -12.97
N ALA A 291 -10.95 27.53 -12.42
CA ALA A 291 -10.77 28.79 -13.14
C ALA A 291 -9.31 28.99 -13.58
N GLU A 292 -8.35 28.71 -12.70
CA GLU A 292 -6.92 28.80 -13.01
C GLU A 292 -6.48 27.82 -14.10
N SER A 293 -7.03 26.60 -14.09
CA SER A 293 -6.78 25.60 -15.14
C SER A 293 -7.35 26.01 -16.50
N ASN A 294 -8.49 26.70 -16.53
CA ASN A 294 -9.11 27.17 -17.76
C ASN A 294 -8.31 28.35 -18.37
N VAL A 295 -7.80 29.26 -17.53
CA VAL A 295 -6.98 30.41 -17.99
C VAL A 295 -5.64 29.94 -18.57
N SER A 296 -5.02 28.92 -17.97
CA SER A 296 -3.79 28.33 -18.52
C SER A 296 -4.03 27.65 -19.87
N THR A 297 -5.14 26.94 -20.05
CA THR A 297 -5.52 26.40 -21.37
C THR A 297 -5.86 27.48 -22.41
N GLU A 298 -6.40 28.63 -22.03
CA GLU A 298 -6.65 29.74 -22.97
C GLU A 298 -5.36 30.44 -23.42
N LEU A 299 -4.36 30.56 -22.53
CA LEU A 299 -3.05 31.11 -22.86
C LEU A 299 -2.26 30.20 -23.83
N ASP A 300 -2.39 28.88 -23.70
CA ASP A 300 -1.80 27.91 -24.61
C ASP A 300 -2.45 27.94 -26.02
N VAL A 301 -3.71 28.39 -26.13
CA VAL A 301 -4.41 28.58 -27.41
C VAL A 301 -3.98 29.88 -28.11
N ILE A 302 -3.54 30.90 -27.37
CA ILE A 302 -3.12 32.20 -27.92
C ILE A 302 -1.69 32.16 -28.48
N ASN A 303 -0.85 31.20 -28.05
CA ASN A 303 0.49 30.96 -28.60
C ASN A 303 0.61 29.56 -29.22
N PRO A 304 0.05 29.34 -30.42
CA PRO A 304 0.21 28.07 -31.10
C PRO A 304 1.64 27.98 -31.67
N GLY A 305 2.53 27.27 -30.97
CA GLY A 305 3.67 26.63 -31.63
C GLY A 305 3.16 25.71 -32.76
N PRO A 306 3.95 25.45 -33.83
CA PRO A 306 3.41 24.94 -35.09
C PRO A 306 2.79 23.54 -34.92
N GLN A 307 1.47 23.48 -35.07
CA GLN A 307 0.66 22.26 -35.07
C GLN A 307 0.81 21.50 -36.40
N ARG A 308 0.81 20.16 -36.33
CA ARG A 308 0.51 19.28 -37.47
C ARG A 308 -0.76 18.46 -37.16
N ALA A 309 -1.61 18.41 -38.17
CA ALA A 309 -3.03 18.08 -38.15
C ALA A 309 -3.39 16.60 -37.89
N SER A 310 -4.66 16.42 -37.52
CA SER A 310 -5.51 15.21 -37.52
C SER A 310 -5.50 14.47 -38.90
N GLU A 311 -5.80 13.18 -39.07
CA GLU A 311 -6.91 12.32 -38.62
C GLU A 311 -6.55 10.82 -38.84
N GLU A 312 -7.17 9.88 -38.12
CA GLU A 312 -7.96 8.73 -38.66
C GLU A 312 -8.19 7.59 -37.63
N LYS A 313 -9.43 7.09 -37.60
CA LYS A 313 -9.90 5.94 -36.82
C LYS A 313 -9.52 4.62 -37.51
N SER A 314 -8.76 3.73 -36.85
CA SER A 314 -8.92 2.27 -37.05
C SER A 314 -8.21 1.43 -35.96
N LEU A 315 -8.92 0.39 -35.51
CA LEU A 315 -8.46 -0.81 -34.77
C LEU A 315 -7.89 -0.59 -33.35
N ILE A 316 -8.69 -0.98 -32.35
CA ILE A 316 -8.34 -1.01 -30.92
C ILE A 316 -7.12 -1.94 -30.72
N LYS A 317 -5.93 -1.35 -30.58
CA LYS A 317 -4.70 -1.99 -30.11
C LYS A 317 -4.20 -1.19 -28.90
N ILE A 318 -4.09 -1.90 -27.77
CA ILE A 318 -3.38 -1.55 -26.52
C ILE A 318 -3.69 -0.12 -26.01
N SER A 319 -4.64 -0.05 -25.06
CA SER A 319 -5.04 1.17 -24.33
C SER A 319 -3.86 2.11 -24.00
N ASP A 320 -3.86 3.30 -24.62
CA ASP A 320 -2.95 4.43 -24.39
C ASP A 320 -3.12 5.12 -23.02
N HIS A 321 -3.87 4.51 -22.09
CA HIS A 321 -4.17 5.06 -20.76
C HIS A 321 -3.35 4.43 -19.62
N VAL A 322 -2.23 3.78 -19.93
CA VAL A 322 -1.27 3.38 -18.90
C VAL A 322 -0.42 4.60 -18.51
N PRO A 323 -0.25 4.90 -17.20
CA PRO A 323 0.72 5.92 -16.76
C PRO A 323 2.11 5.60 -17.36
N GLY A 324 2.66 6.53 -18.12
CA GLY A 324 3.90 6.35 -18.89
C GLY A 324 3.73 6.16 -20.41
N SER A 325 2.51 6.24 -20.96
CA SER A 325 2.31 6.29 -22.41
C SER A 325 2.87 7.58 -23.01
N ILE A 326 3.31 7.51 -24.27
CA ILE A 326 3.96 8.60 -25.04
C ILE A 326 3.15 9.91 -25.01
N ARG A 327 1.82 9.85 -24.82
CA ARG A 327 0.94 11.03 -24.73
C ARG A 327 1.09 11.86 -23.45
N ASN A 328 1.77 11.35 -22.43
CA ASN A 328 2.12 12.11 -21.23
C ASN A 328 3.52 12.76 -21.30
N PHE A 329 4.29 12.50 -22.36
CA PHE A 329 5.65 13.04 -22.49
C PHE A 329 5.67 14.58 -22.51
N GLU A 330 4.64 15.22 -23.07
CA GLU A 330 4.54 16.70 -23.08
C GLU A 330 4.25 17.28 -21.70
N THR A 331 3.46 16.61 -20.86
CA THR A 331 3.15 17.03 -19.48
C THR A 331 4.37 16.94 -18.56
N TYR A 332 5.33 16.05 -18.87
CA TYR A 332 6.58 15.87 -18.13
C TYR A 332 7.80 16.43 -18.88
N LYS A 333 7.59 17.18 -19.98
CA LYS A 333 8.65 17.77 -20.78
C LYS A 333 9.28 18.92 -19.98
N GLY A 334 10.41 18.64 -19.32
CA GLY A 334 11.09 19.56 -18.40
C GLY A 334 11.18 19.06 -16.95
N TYR A 335 10.48 17.97 -16.61
CA TYR A 335 10.80 17.19 -15.42
C TYR A 335 11.99 16.29 -15.73
N GLU A 336 13.21 16.82 -15.59
CA GLU A 336 14.40 15.97 -15.56
C GLU A 336 14.41 15.23 -14.22
N PHE A 337 14.05 13.94 -14.23
CA PHE A 337 14.57 13.04 -13.22
C PHE A 337 16.06 12.89 -13.51
N ASP A 338 16.89 13.46 -12.65
CA ASP A 338 18.32 13.15 -12.65
C ASP A 338 18.46 11.65 -12.35
N LEU A 339 18.62 10.88 -13.40
CA LEU A 339 18.92 9.45 -13.39
C LEU A 339 20.42 9.19 -13.55
N SER A 340 21.27 10.23 -13.43
CA SER A 340 22.70 10.00 -13.32
C SER A 340 22.99 9.23 -12.03
N ASP A 341 24.10 8.48 -12.02
CA ASP A 341 24.62 7.79 -10.81
C ASP A 341 24.87 8.74 -9.61
N ALA A 342 24.72 10.06 -9.81
CA ALA A 342 24.83 11.09 -8.78
C ALA A 342 23.52 11.43 -8.06
N SER A 343 22.36 10.97 -8.54
CA SER A 343 21.08 11.27 -7.91
C SER A 343 21.02 10.73 -6.47
N PRO A 344 20.70 11.56 -5.46
CA PRO A 344 20.59 11.12 -4.07
C PRO A 344 19.57 9.98 -3.87
N LEU A 345 18.57 9.88 -4.76
CA LEU A 345 17.55 8.83 -4.74
C LEU A 345 18.08 7.46 -5.21
N CYS A 346 19.17 7.44 -5.97
CA CYS A 346 19.79 6.22 -6.51
C CYS A 346 20.99 5.75 -5.66
N ARG A 347 21.36 6.50 -4.62
CA ARG A 347 22.47 6.17 -3.72
C ARG A 347 21.93 5.58 -2.43
N ILE A 348 22.54 4.49 -2.00
CA ILE A 348 22.28 3.94 -0.67
C ILE A 348 22.73 4.98 0.36
N PRO A 349 21.88 5.38 1.33
CA PRO A 349 22.29 6.33 2.37
C PRO A 349 23.54 5.85 3.12
N SER A 350 24.35 6.76 3.65
CA SER A 350 25.63 6.44 4.32
C SER A 350 25.52 5.39 5.44
N LYS A 351 24.41 5.37 6.19
CA LYS A 351 24.12 4.29 7.17
C LYS A 351 23.90 2.92 6.50
N GLY A 352 23.30 2.90 5.32
CA GLY A 352 23.10 1.72 4.50
C GLY A 352 24.37 1.23 3.81
N GLU A 353 25.32 2.12 3.46
CA GLU A 353 26.59 1.73 2.84
C GLU A 353 27.41 0.79 3.73
N HIS A 354 27.48 1.06 5.03
CA HIS A 354 28.15 0.19 6.00
C HIS A 354 27.51 -1.21 6.07
N LEU A 355 26.17 -1.26 6.01
CA LEU A 355 25.42 -2.52 6.00
C LEU A 355 25.65 -3.28 4.69
N LEU A 356 25.68 -2.57 3.56
CA LEU A 356 26.01 -3.16 2.26
C LEU A 356 27.41 -3.78 2.26
N GLN A 357 28.42 -3.07 2.75
CA GLN A 357 29.79 -3.59 2.81
C GLN A 357 29.86 -4.87 3.65
N LYS A 358 29.21 -4.88 4.83
CA LYS A 358 29.11 -6.09 5.68
C LYS A 358 28.39 -7.23 4.96
N PHE A 359 27.29 -6.92 4.26
CA PHE A 359 26.54 -7.92 3.52
C PHE A 359 27.36 -8.51 2.35
N GLN A 360 28.08 -7.68 1.60
CA GLN A 360 28.98 -8.12 0.54
C GLN A 360 30.10 -9.02 1.07
N GLN A 361 30.72 -8.66 2.21
CA GLN A 361 31.71 -9.50 2.87
C GLN A 361 31.12 -10.84 3.32
N TYR A 362 29.91 -10.82 3.88
CA TYR A 362 29.19 -12.04 4.25
C TYR A 362 28.92 -12.95 3.04
N VAL A 363 28.45 -12.38 1.93
CA VAL A 363 28.19 -13.10 0.68
C VAL A 363 29.48 -13.71 0.11
N ILE A 364 30.57 -12.95 0.08
CA ILE A 364 31.89 -13.44 -0.37
C ILE A 364 32.32 -14.63 0.50
N LYS A 365 32.19 -14.51 1.82
CA LYS A 365 32.52 -15.58 2.76
C LYS A 365 31.67 -16.82 2.51
N CYS A 366 30.34 -16.69 2.41
CA CYS A 366 29.45 -17.82 2.16
C CYS A 366 29.75 -18.50 0.82
N ASN A 367 30.07 -17.73 -0.23
CA ASN A 367 30.45 -18.28 -1.52
C ASN A 367 31.79 -19.03 -1.44
N GLN A 368 32.74 -18.53 -0.66
CA GLN A 368 34.03 -19.19 -0.43
C GLN A 368 33.82 -20.51 0.35
N ASP A 369 33.06 -20.46 1.44
CA ASP A 369 32.71 -21.65 2.24
C ASP A 369 32.00 -22.71 1.37
N PHE A 370 31.10 -22.29 0.49
CA PHE A 370 30.41 -23.18 -0.45
C PHE A 370 31.37 -23.82 -1.47
N LYS A 371 32.27 -23.03 -2.07
CA LYS A 371 33.30 -23.55 -2.98
C LYS A 371 34.23 -24.54 -2.28
N ASP A 372 34.63 -24.24 -1.04
CA ASP A 372 35.48 -25.12 -0.25
C ASP A 372 34.77 -26.43 0.12
N LEU A 373 33.45 -26.37 0.39
CA LEU A 373 32.60 -27.54 0.56
C LEU A 373 32.49 -28.37 -0.73
N GLU A 374 32.21 -27.78 -1.88
CA GLU A 374 32.19 -28.50 -3.16
C GLU A 374 33.55 -29.12 -3.51
N LEU A 375 34.64 -28.37 -3.34
CA LEU A 375 36.01 -28.87 -3.53
C LEU A 375 36.32 -30.03 -2.57
N SER A 376 35.83 -29.98 -1.32
CA SER A 376 36.01 -31.06 -0.35
C SER A 376 35.21 -32.32 -0.72
N GLN A 377 33.98 -32.18 -1.21
CA GLN A 377 33.17 -33.30 -1.69
C GLN A 377 33.73 -33.89 -2.99
N PHE A 378 34.24 -33.04 -3.88
CA PHE A 378 34.92 -33.47 -5.11
C PHE A 378 36.24 -34.19 -4.79
N LYS A 379 37.00 -33.70 -3.81
CA LYS A 379 38.20 -34.39 -3.28
C LYS A 379 37.84 -35.73 -2.64
N ARG A 380 36.76 -35.82 -1.86
CA ARG A 380 36.27 -37.10 -1.29
C ARG A 380 35.89 -38.11 -2.37
N ARG A 381 35.15 -37.70 -3.41
CA ARG A 381 34.79 -38.57 -4.55
C ARG A 381 36.02 -39.02 -5.36
N LYS A 382 37.03 -38.15 -5.52
CA LYS A 382 38.31 -38.53 -6.16
C LYS A 382 39.11 -39.52 -5.31
N ILE A 383 39.13 -39.35 -3.99
CA ILE A 383 39.80 -40.28 -3.07
C ILE A 383 39.11 -41.65 -3.15
N GLU A 384 37.78 -41.72 -3.08
CA GLU A 384 37.01 -42.97 -3.18
C GLU A 384 37.20 -43.68 -4.54
N GLN A 385 37.28 -42.95 -5.66
CA GLN A 385 37.60 -43.53 -6.96
C GLN A 385 39.05 -44.01 -7.05
N SER A 386 40.01 -43.30 -6.44
CA SER A 386 41.42 -43.73 -6.42
C SER A 386 41.68 -44.93 -5.51
N THR A 387 40.96 -45.06 -4.38
CA THR A 387 41.05 -46.26 -3.52
C THR A 387 40.42 -47.48 -4.18
N SER A 388 39.33 -47.32 -4.96
CA SER A 388 38.76 -48.45 -5.72
C SER A 388 39.67 -49.00 -6.83
N ASN A 389 40.56 -48.16 -7.39
CA ASN A 389 41.51 -48.57 -8.42
C ASN A 389 42.84 -49.11 -7.86
N GLN A 390 43.12 -48.93 -6.56
CA GLN A 390 44.31 -49.50 -5.91
C GLN A 390 44.06 -50.88 -5.27
N GLU A 391 42.81 -51.29 -5.04
CA GLU A 391 42.49 -52.61 -4.48
C GLU A 391 42.51 -53.78 -5.49
N ILE A 392 42.79 -53.53 -6.78
CA ILE A 392 42.82 -54.59 -7.82
C ILE A 392 44.24 -55.14 -8.07
N GLN A 393 45.31 -54.58 -7.49
CA GLN A 393 46.70 -54.95 -7.83
C GLN A 393 47.52 -55.69 -6.76
N THR A 394 46.91 -56.20 -5.68
CA THR A 394 47.64 -57.00 -4.68
C THR A 394 46.86 -58.25 -4.26
N ARG A 395 46.82 -59.26 -5.13
CA ARG A 395 46.72 -60.67 -4.70
C ARG A 395 47.99 -61.40 -5.14
N PRO A 396 48.83 -61.90 -4.22
CA PRO A 396 49.88 -62.83 -4.56
C PRO A 396 49.28 -64.23 -4.75
N ASP A 397 49.68 -64.90 -5.84
CA ASP A 397 49.43 -66.31 -6.09
C ASP A 397 50.06 -67.15 -4.97
N THR A 398 49.22 -67.87 -4.21
CA THR A 398 49.49 -69.20 -3.62
C THR A 398 48.18 -69.89 -3.30
#